data_AF-A0A521UJI4-F1
#
_entry.id   AF-A0A521UJI4-F1
#
_cell.length_a   1.000
_cell.length_b   1.000
_cell.length_c   1.000
_cell.angle_alpha   90.00
_cell.angle_beta   90.00
_cell.angle_gamma   90.00
#
_symmetry.space_group_name_H-M   'P 1'
#
loop_
_entity.id
_entity.type
_entity.pdbx_description
1 polymer ?
#
loop_
_entity_poly.entity_id
_entity_poly.type
_entity_poly.pdbx_seq_one_letter_code
_entity_poly.pdbx_strand_id
1 'polypeptide(L)'
;MSHDDATSPVAPVKSRRRWVLAFVALIAVPLALFGALVILLGLRMRSASALARGFCAEFTVGAPAADAAVARRARELGLQVYESPLDSGRSRIEARSGVLTATYLCAIEVQDARVTSSRYVQED
;
A
#
# COMPACT_ATOMS: atom_id res chain seq x y z
N MET A 1 -64.71 39.84 -25.51
CA MET A 1 -63.40 40.41 -25.12
C MET A 1 -62.57 39.27 -24.58
N SER A 2 -61.57 38.84 -25.35
CA SER A 2 -60.81 37.60 -25.15
C SER A 2 -59.91 37.65 -23.93
N HIS A 3 -59.83 36.51 -23.23
CA HIS A 3 -58.77 36.18 -22.29
C HIS A 3 -57.43 36.12 -23.03
N ASP A 4 -56.48 36.96 -22.62
CA ASP A 4 -55.09 36.78 -23.01
C ASP A 4 -54.50 35.60 -22.22
N ASP A 5 -54.29 34.51 -22.95
CA ASP A 5 -53.61 33.30 -22.51
C ASP A 5 -52.20 33.63 -22.01
N ALA A 6 -52.01 33.50 -20.70
CA ALA A 6 -50.71 33.47 -20.05
C ALA A 6 -49.95 32.22 -20.47
N THR A 7 -49.28 32.28 -21.62
CA THR A 7 -48.34 31.24 -22.04
C THR A 7 -47.09 31.35 -21.18
N SER A 8 -46.97 30.43 -20.22
CA SER A 8 -45.77 30.28 -19.41
C SER A 8 -44.54 30.09 -20.31
N PRO A 9 -43.43 30.83 -20.11
CA PRO A 9 -42.22 30.60 -20.89
C PRO A 9 -41.67 29.22 -20.54
N VAL A 10 -41.78 28.29 -21.50
CA VAL A 10 -41.17 26.96 -21.42
C VAL A 10 -39.66 27.14 -21.32
N ALA A 11 -39.14 26.99 -20.11
CA ALA A 11 -37.71 27.10 -19.84
C ALA A 11 -36.91 26.13 -20.73
N PRO A 12 -35.78 26.58 -21.31
CA PRO A 12 -35.07 25.81 -22.33
C PRO A 12 -34.50 24.51 -21.75
N VAL A 13 -35.10 23.37 -22.12
CA VAL A 13 -34.76 22.00 -21.68
C VAL A 13 -33.26 21.65 -21.91
N LYS A 14 -32.63 22.29 -22.90
CA LYS A 14 -31.21 22.12 -23.25
C LYS A 14 -30.26 22.63 -22.15
N SER A 15 -30.66 23.66 -21.41
CA SER A 15 -29.91 24.18 -20.26
C SER A 15 -29.96 23.19 -19.09
N ARG A 16 -31.14 22.66 -18.80
CA ARG A 16 -31.36 21.72 -17.68
C ARG A 16 -30.54 20.44 -17.84
N ARG A 17 -30.42 19.89 -19.06
CA ARG A 17 -29.60 18.70 -19.32
C ARG A 17 -28.10 18.93 -19.09
N ARG A 18 -27.57 20.10 -19.45
CA ARG A 18 -26.16 20.46 -19.18
C ARG A 18 -25.88 20.62 -17.69
N TRP A 19 -26.81 21.24 -16.95
CA TRP A 19 -26.70 21.36 -15.49
C TRP A 19 -26.76 20.00 -14.79
N VAL A 20 -27.67 19.12 -15.19
CA VAL A 20 -27.72 17.74 -14.66
C VAL A 20 -26.42 16.99 -14.91
N LEU A 21 -25.87 17.07 -16.13
CA LEU A 21 -24.58 16.45 -16.43
C LEU A 21 -23.43 17.03 -15.60
N ALA A 22 -23.41 18.35 -15.37
CA ALA A 22 -22.41 19.00 -14.52
C ALA A 22 -22.52 18.53 -13.05
N PHE A 23 -23.73 18.42 -12.50
CA PHE A 23 -23.95 17.89 -11.15
C PHE A 23 -23.57 16.42 -11.04
N VAL A 24 -23.94 15.60 -12.03
CA VAL A 24 -23.54 14.19 -12.08
C VAL A 24 -22.03 14.07 -12.15
N ALA A 25 -21.35 14.85 -12.98
CA ALA A 25 -19.90 14.87 -13.06
C ALA A 25 -19.26 15.30 -11.74
N LEU A 26 -19.83 16.31 -11.07
CA LEU A 26 -19.33 16.82 -9.79
C LEU A 26 -19.38 15.78 -8.67
N ILE A 27 -20.32 14.82 -8.73
CA ILE A 27 -20.41 13.70 -7.78
C ILE A 27 -19.61 12.49 -8.25
N ALA A 28 -19.69 12.16 -9.55
CA ALA A 28 -19.07 10.97 -10.11
C ALA A 28 -17.54 11.05 -10.13
N VAL A 29 -16.96 12.23 -10.38
CA VAL A 29 -15.50 12.43 -10.40
C VAL A 29 -14.86 12.12 -9.03
N PRO A 30 -15.29 12.71 -7.90
CA PRO A 30 -14.68 12.39 -6.60
C PRO A 30 -14.91 10.93 -6.20
N LEU A 31 -16.05 10.33 -6.53
CA LEU A 31 -16.28 8.89 -6.31
C LEU A 31 -15.30 8.02 -7.11
N ALA A 32 -15.07 8.34 -8.38
CA ALA A 32 -14.12 7.63 -9.22
C ALA A 32 -12.68 7.79 -8.71
N LEU A 33 -12.29 9.01 -8.31
CA LEU A 33 -10.97 9.28 -7.73
C LEU A 33 -10.78 8.53 -6.41
N PHE A 34 -11.79 8.51 -5.54
CA PHE A 34 -11.76 7.76 -4.30
C PHE A 34 -11.62 6.25 -4.56
N GLY A 35 -12.40 5.70 -5.49
CA GLY A 35 -12.28 4.30 -5.90
C GLY A 35 -10.89 3.97 -6.43
N ALA A 36 -10.33 4.82 -7.30
CA ALA A 36 -8.97 4.65 -7.82
C ALA A 36 -7.92 4.70 -6.70
N LEU A 37 -8.07 5.60 -5.73
CA LEU A 37 -7.18 5.72 -4.58
C LEU A 37 -7.21 4.46 -3.71
N VAL A 38 -8.40 3.91 -3.45
CA VAL A 38 -8.56 2.66 -2.68
C VAL A 38 -7.91 1.48 -3.42
N ILE A 39 -8.09 1.37 -4.73
CA ILE A 39 -7.45 0.32 -5.54
C ILE A 39 -5.92 0.46 -5.49
N LEU A 40 -5.41 1.68 -5.67
CA LEU A 40 -3.97 1.95 -5.60
C LEU A 40 -3.41 1.58 -4.23
N LEU A 41 -4.12 1.93 -3.15
CA LEU A 41 -3.73 1.60 -1.79
C LEU A 41 -3.69 0.08 -1.55
N GLY A 42 -4.72 -0.64 -2.01
CA GLY A 42 -4.78 -2.10 -1.91
C GLY A 42 -3.65 -2.78 -2.70
N LEU A 43 -3.33 -2.28 -3.89
CA LEU A 43 -2.19 -2.77 -4.68
C LEU A 43 -0.87 -2.54 -3.96
N ARG A 44 -0.68 -1.35 -3.37
CA ARG A 44 0.51 -1.02 -2.58
C ARG A 44 0.66 -1.94 -1.36
N MET A 45 -0.42 -2.17 -0.60
CA MET A 45 -0.41 -3.11 0.52
C MET A 45 -0.04 -4.53 0.09
N ARG A 46 -0.65 -5.02 -1.00
CA ARG A 46 -0.29 -6.34 -1.56
C ARG A 46 1.19 -6.41 -1.94
N SER A 47 1.72 -5.40 -2.63
CA SER A 47 3.15 -5.36 -2.99
C SER A 47 4.06 -5.34 -1.76
N ALA A 48 3.74 -4.55 -0.74
CA ALA A 48 4.52 -4.45 0.49
C ALA A 48 4.52 -5.79 1.25
N SER A 49 3.36 -6.43 1.37
CA SER A 49 3.24 -7.76 1.97
C SER A 49 4.01 -8.82 1.18
N ALA A 50 3.95 -8.77 -0.16
CA ALA A 50 4.64 -9.72 -1.03
C ALA A 50 6.15 -9.57 -0.94
N LEU A 51 6.67 -8.34 -0.86
CA LEU A 51 8.09 -8.07 -0.67
C LEU A 51 8.59 -8.59 0.67
N ALA A 52 7.88 -8.29 1.77
CA ALA A 52 8.27 -8.77 3.10
C ALA A 52 8.22 -10.31 3.20
N ARG A 53 7.20 -10.95 2.62
CA ARG A 53 7.11 -12.43 2.56
C ARG A 53 8.19 -13.04 1.66
N GLY A 54 8.44 -12.45 0.50
CA GLY A 54 9.45 -12.91 -0.45
C GLY A 54 10.85 -12.85 0.15
N PHE A 55 11.16 -11.76 0.85
CA PHE A 55 12.41 -11.62 1.60
C PHE A 55 12.55 -12.70 2.68
N CYS A 56 11.51 -12.94 3.49
CA CYS A 56 11.50 -14.01 4.49
C CYS A 56 11.67 -15.42 3.88
N ALA A 57 11.13 -15.66 2.69
CA ALA A 57 11.27 -16.93 1.98
C ALA A 57 12.67 -17.15 1.38
N GLU A 58 13.38 -16.07 1.03
CA GLU A 58 14.76 -16.13 0.51
C GLU A 58 15.75 -16.58 1.60
N PHE A 59 15.49 -16.22 2.86
CA PHE A 59 16.33 -16.54 4.01
C PHE A 59 15.69 -17.62 4.89
N THR A 60 15.87 -18.87 4.46
CA THR A 60 15.43 -20.05 5.22
C THR A 60 16.38 -20.36 6.37
N VAL A 61 15.84 -20.96 7.44
CA VAL A 61 16.63 -21.39 8.60
C VAL A 61 17.71 -22.38 8.15
N GLY A 62 18.95 -22.13 8.56
CA GLY A 62 20.13 -22.91 8.22
C GLY A 62 20.90 -22.42 6.98
N ALA A 63 20.34 -21.48 6.22
CA ALA A 63 21.03 -20.91 5.06
C ALA A 63 22.29 -20.12 5.49
N PRO A 64 23.42 -20.25 4.76
CA PRO A 64 24.59 -19.43 5.00
C PRO A 64 24.30 -17.99 4.54
N ALA A 65 24.26 -17.07 5.49
CA ALA A 65 24.02 -15.66 5.22
C ALA A 65 24.75 -14.83 6.27
N ALA A 66 25.61 -13.91 5.81
CA ALA A 66 26.23 -12.92 6.69
C ALA A 66 25.26 -11.76 6.93
N ASP A 67 25.29 -11.19 8.12
CA ASP A 67 24.41 -10.09 8.55
C ASP A 67 24.37 -8.95 7.52
N ALA A 68 25.56 -8.52 7.08
CA ALA A 68 25.71 -7.45 6.09
C ALA A 68 25.07 -7.80 4.73
N ALA A 69 25.08 -9.08 4.34
CA ALA A 69 24.46 -9.53 3.09
C ALA A 69 22.92 -9.51 3.20
N VAL A 70 22.38 -9.99 4.31
CA VAL A 70 20.93 -9.94 4.60
C VAL A 70 20.44 -8.50 4.65
N ALA A 71 21.15 -7.63 5.37
CA ALA A 71 20.82 -6.20 5.46
C ALA A 71 20.92 -5.49 4.10
N ARG A 72 21.97 -5.76 3.32
CA ARG A 72 22.11 -5.22 1.96
C ARG A 72 20.96 -5.66 1.06
N ARG A 73 20.59 -6.94 1.10
CA ARG A 73 19.51 -7.48 0.29
C ARG A 73 18.17 -6.82 0.61
N ALA A 74 17.87 -6.59 1.88
CA ALA A 74 16.67 -5.87 2.30
C ALA A 74 16.66 -4.42 1.75
N ARG A 75 17.80 -3.72 1.79
CA ARG A 75 17.93 -2.36 1.21
C ARG A 75 17.74 -2.35 -0.31
N GLU A 76 18.26 -3.36 -1.02
CA GLU A 76 18.09 -3.50 -2.48
C GLU A 76 16.61 -3.69 -2.86
N LEU A 77 15.82 -4.32 -2.00
CA LEU A 77 14.37 -4.47 -2.17
C LEU A 77 13.58 -3.21 -1.76
N GLY A 78 14.26 -2.14 -1.33
CA GLY A 78 13.64 -0.92 -0.84
C GLY A 78 12.95 -1.07 0.51
N LEU A 79 13.28 -2.12 1.27
CA LEU A 79 12.77 -2.32 2.62
C LEU A 79 13.57 -1.46 3.61
N GLN A 80 12.89 -0.96 4.64
CA GLN A 80 13.57 -0.32 5.76
C GLN A 80 14.25 -1.41 6.59
N VAL A 81 15.51 -1.20 6.93
CA VAL A 81 16.32 -2.20 7.65
C VAL A 81 16.65 -1.68 9.03
N TYR A 82 16.31 -2.46 10.04
CA TYR A 82 16.72 -2.25 11.41
C TYR A 82 17.61 -3.41 11.85
N GLU A 83 18.84 -3.09 12.24
CA GLU A 83 19.82 -4.06 12.71
C GLU A 83 19.96 -3.93 14.22
N SER A 84 19.66 -5.00 14.94
CA SER A 84 19.78 -5.07 16.41
C SER A 84 20.76 -6.17 16.79
N PRO A 85 21.91 -5.84 17.39
CA PRO A 85 22.78 -6.84 17.99
C PRO A 85 22.08 -7.47 19.19
N LEU A 86 22.02 -8.81 19.26
CA LEU A 86 21.43 -9.53 20.39
C LEU A 86 22.52 -9.95 21.38
N ASP A 87 23.52 -10.70 20.91
CA ASP A 87 24.61 -11.27 21.70
C ASP A 87 25.88 -11.39 20.83
N SER A 88 27.01 -11.82 21.42
CA SER A 88 28.26 -12.07 20.70
C SER A 88 28.06 -13.10 19.58
N GLY A 89 28.06 -12.63 18.33
CA GLY A 89 27.86 -13.46 17.15
C GLY A 89 26.39 -13.71 16.78
N ARG A 90 25.42 -13.08 17.46
CA ARG A 90 23.99 -13.08 17.10
C ARG A 90 23.51 -11.67 16.77
N SER A 91 22.86 -11.52 15.63
CA SER A 91 22.18 -10.30 15.25
C SER A 91 20.77 -10.60 14.77
N ARG A 92 19.89 -9.61 14.93
CA ARG A 92 18.55 -9.61 14.34
C ARG A 92 18.48 -8.50 13.31
N ILE A 93 18.00 -8.85 12.13
CA ILE A 93 17.77 -7.95 11.02
C ILE A 93 16.28 -7.94 10.73
N GLU A 94 15.68 -6.77 10.88
CA GLU A 94 14.26 -6.56 10.61
C GLU A 94 14.12 -5.78 9.31
N ALA A 95 13.51 -6.40 8.31
CA ALA A 95 13.15 -5.75 7.06
C ALA A 95 11.67 -5.37 7.10
N ARG A 96 11.38 -4.07 7.08
CA ARG A 96 10.04 -3.50 7.23
C ARG A 96 9.57 -2.86 5.93
N SER A 97 8.32 -3.11 5.58
CA SER A 97 7.59 -2.46 4.49
C SER A 97 6.30 -1.88 5.03
N GLY A 98 6.20 -0.56 5.09
CA GLY A 98 5.01 0.15 5.57
C GLY A 98 4.20 0.74 4.42
N VAL A 99 2.87 0.60 4.47
CA VAL A 99 1.94 1.34 3.62
C VAL A 99 0.84 1.92 4.49
N LEU A 100 0.96 3.22 4.81
CA LEU A 100 0.00 4.04 5.56
C LEU A 100 -0.39 3.46 6.92
N THR A 101 -1.29 2.48 6.94
CA THR A 101 -1.89 1.88 8.14
C THR A 101 -1.39 0.47 8.45
N ALA A 102 -0.63 -0.16 7.56
CA ALA A 102 -0.14 -1.53 7.76
C ALA A 102 1.38 -1.58 7.64
N THR A 103 2.03 -2.24 8.61
CA THR A 103 3.47 -2.48 8.58
C THR A 103 3.72 -3.99 8.49
N TYR A 104 4.38 -4.39 7.41
CA TYR A 104 4.79 -5.78 7.20
C TYR A 104 6.26 -5.90 7.57
N LEU A 105 6.58 -6.82 8.48
CA LEU A 105 7.96 -7.02 8.93
C LEU A 105 8.40 -8.47 8.73
N CYS A 106 9.66 -8.62 8.37
CA CYS A 106 10.36 -9.88 8.36
C CYS A 106 11.58 -9.74 9.28
N ALA A 107 11.59 -10.47 10.38
CA ALA A 107 12.72 -10.54 11.30
C ALA A 107 13.53 -11.79 11.00
N ILE A 108 14.81 -11.61 10.70
CA ILE A 108 15.79 -12.67 10.45
C ILE A 108 16.83 -12.59 11.56
N GLU A 109 17.04 -13.70 12.26
CA GLU A 109 18.14 -13.82 13.20
C GLU A 109 19.26 -14.59 12.55
N VAL A 110 20.46 -14.05 12.65
CA VAL A 110 21.69 -14.64 12.13
C VAL A 110 22.60 -14.93 13.30
N GLN A 111 23.15 -16.14 13.34
CA GLN A 111 24.19 -16.56 14.27
C GLN A 111 25.31 -17.24 13.50
N ASP A 112 26.55 -16.85 13.77
CA ASP A 112 27.74 -17.47 13.16
C ASP A 112 27.64 -17.56 11.61
N ALA A 113 27.15 -16.48 10.98
CA ALA A 113 26.89 -16.36 9.55
C ALA A 113 25.87 -17.38 8.98
N ARG A 114 24.94 -17.85 9.81
CA ARG A 114 23.79 -18.68 9.40
C ARG A 114 22.49 -18.14 9.96
N VAL A 115 21.43 -18.25 9.16
CA VAL A 115 20.08 -17.89 9.62
C VAL A 115 19.62 -18.91 10.66
N THR A 116 19.31 -18.47 11.87
CA THR A 116 18.80 -19.32 12.95
C THR A 116 17.28 -19.24 13.10
N SER A 117 16.71 -18.10 12.73
CA SER A 117 15.27 -17.87 12.80
C SER A 117 14.85 -16.93 11.68
N SER A 118 13.68 -17.19 11.08
CA SER A 118 13.00 -16.24 10.22
C SER A 118 11.52 -16.17 10.63
N ARG A 119 11.04 -14.97 10.92
CA ARG A 119 9.65 -14.74 11.33
C ARG A 119 9.08 -13.55 10.57
N TYR A 120 7.99 -13.82 9.87
CA TYR A 120 7.13 -12.80 9.30
C TYR A 120 6.09 -12.37 10.34
N VAL A 121 5.92 -11.07 10.55
CA VAL A 121 4.88 -10.50 11.39
C VAL A 121 4.18 -9.39 10.61
N GLN A 122 2.86 -9.32 10.79
CA GLN A 122 2.05 -8.21 10.31
C GLN A 122 1.66 -7.41 11.55
N GLU A 123 2.08 -6.14 11.61
CA GLU A 123 1.64 -5.18 12.62
C GLU A 123 0.50 -4.35 12.01
N ASP A 124 -0.70 -4.49 12.61
CA ASP A 124 -1.93 -3.76 12.27
C ASP A 124 -2.13 -2.56 13.22
#